data_AF-A0A225V0C8-F1
#
_entry.id   AF-A0A225V0C8-F1
#
_cell.length_a   1.000
_cell.length_b   1.000
_cell.length_c   1.000
_cell.angle_alpha   90.00
_cell.angle_beta   90.00
_cell.angle_gamma   90.00
#
_symmetry.space_group_name_H-M   'P 1'
#
loop_
_entity.id
_entity.type
_entity.pdbx_description
1 polymer ?
#
loop_
_entity_poly.entity_id
_entity_poly.type
_entity_poly.pdbx_seq_one_letter_code
_entity_poly.pdbx_strand_id
1 'polypeptide(L)'
;MLPEIEELTPECNIDEANLGVPGITNPEMETKMIGILKRHRSIFLGDVNAAPAPAKGVVCDIDVGEAKPVAFRARHCRTFLGEDLLEAGLIEHSESEWSSPIVIVLKKKGIYIRMCIDY
;
A
#
# COMPACT_ATOMS: atom_id res chain seq x y z
N MET A 1 -18.91 14.46 0.17
CA MET A 1 -17.72 14.82 0.97
C MET A 1 -16.92 13.55 1.11
N LEU A 2 -15.65 13.53 0.67
CA LEU A 2 -14.79 12.36 0.88
C LEU A 2 -14.37 12.34 2.36
N PRO A 3 -14.37 11.17 3.03
CA PRO A 3 -13.87 11.08 4.40
C PRO A 3 -12.39 11.49 4.46
N GLU A 4 -12.01 12.24 5.49
CA GLU A 4 -10.61 12.51 5.79
C GLU A 4 -10.01 11.25 6.41
N ILE A 5 -9.09 10.62 5.69
CA ILE A 5 -8.35 9.44 6.17
C ILE A 5 -7.05 9.96 6.80
N GLU A 6 -6.78 9.57 8.04
CA GLU A 6 -5.54 9.92 8.74
C GLU A 6 -4.32 9.27 8.05
N GLU A 7 -3.25 10.04 7.86
CA GLU A 7 -2.00 9.55 7.28
C GLU A 7 -1.24 8.73 8.34
N LEU A 8 -1.39 7.41 8.32
CA LEU A 8 -0.85 6.49 9.33
C LEU A 8 0.57 5.96 9.01
N THR A 9 1.29 6.53 8.05
CA THR A 9 2.58 5.97 7.63
C THR A 9 3.74 6.40 8.54
N PRO A 10 4.54 5.47 9.07
CA PRO A 10 5.72 5.81 9.85
C PRO A 10 6.73 6.60 9.00
N GLU A 11 7.39 7.59 9.62
CA GLU A 11 8.36 8.42 8.91
C GLU A 11 9.55 7.59 8.41
N CYS A 12 9.97 7.83 7.16
CA CYS A 12 11.14 7.17 6.58
C CYS A 12 12.44 7.55 7.30
N ASN A 13 13.26 6.55 7.65
CA ASN A 13 14.62 6.77 8.18
C ASN A 13 15.61 6.98 7.02
N ILE A 14 15.92 8.24 6.74
CA ILE A 14 16.84 8.62 5.66
C ILE A 14 18.30 8.29 6.00
N ASP A 15 18.67 8.20 7.28
CA ASP A 15 20.05 7.97 7.69
C ASP A 15 20.51 6.52 7.45
N GLU A 16 19.56 5.58 7.28
CA GLU A 16 19.81 4.19 6.89
C GLU A 16 19.73 3.96 5.37
N ALA A 17 19.49 5.02 4.59
CA ALA A 17 19.39 4.90 3.14
C ALA A 17 20.72 4.44 2.54
N ASN A 18 20.68 3.40 1.69
CA ASN A 18 21.85 2.95 0.96
C ASN A 18 22.12 3.91 -0.22
N LEU A 19 23.12 4.78 -0.07
CA LEU A 19 23.43 5.84 -1.04
C LEU A 19 24.69 5.55 -1.84
N GLY A 20 24.53 5.59 -3.16
CA GLY A 20 25.63 5.53 -4.10
C GLY A 20 26.26 4.13 -4.26
N VAL A 21 27.37 4.09 -4.99
CA VAL A 21 28.20 2.90 -5.17
C VAL A 21 29.58 3.14 -4.54
N PRO A 22 30.10 2.21 -3.73
CA PRO A 22 31.44 2.32 -3.16
C PRO A 22 32.51 2.55 -4.23
N GLY A 23 33.36 3.55 -4.04
CA GLY A 23 34.46 3.89 -4.95
C GLY A 23 34.08 4.74 -6.17
N ILE A 24 32.79 5.00 -6.40
CA ILE A 24 32.30 5.92 -7.45
C ILE A 24 31.78 7.21 -6.82
N THR A 25 31.08 7.08 -5.69
CA THR A 25 30.43 8.21 -5.02
C THR A 25 31.45 8.94 -4.16
N ASN A 26 31.61 10.25 -4.39
CA ASN A 26 32.43 11.08 -3.52
C ASN A 26 31.60 11.60 -2.31
N PRO A 27 32.25 12.02 -1.22
CA PRO A 27 31.54 12.48 -0.02
C PRO A 27 30.63 13.70 -0.25
N GLU A 28 30.95 14.55 -1.23
CA GLU A 28 30.17 15.74 -1.57
C GLU A 28 28.85 15.39 -2.27
N MET A 29 28.88 14.43 -3.20
CA MET A 29 27.70 13.90 -3.87
C MET A 29 26.78 13.20 -2.87
N GLU A 30 27.34 12.44 -1.94
CA GLU A 30 26.59 11.78 -0.87
C GLU A 30 25.91 12.80 0.04
N THR A 31 26.63 13.84 0.47
CA THR A 31 26.07 14.94 1.27
C THR A 31 24.91 15.64 0.54
N LYS A 32 25.08 15.88 -0.77
CA LYS A 32 24.03 16.47 -1.61
C LYS A 32 22.80 15.57 -1.72
N MET A 33 22.99 14.26 -1.90
CA MET A 33 21.90 13.28 -1.95
C MET A 33 21.13 13.22 -0.64
N ILE A 34 21.83 13.14 0.50
CA ILE A 34 21.20 13.17 1.84
C ILE A 34 20.37 14.45 2.01
N GLY A 35 20.89 15.61 1.59
CA GLY A 35 20.17 16.87 1.65
C GLY A 35 18.85 16.85 0.87
N ILE A 36 18.84 16.25 -0.33
CA ILE A 36 17.62 16.09 -1.14
C ILE A 36 16.63 15.14 -0.47
N LEU A 37 17.10 14.00 0.04
CA LEU A 37 16.25 13.01 0.68
C LEU A 37 15.61 13.55 1.97
N LYS A 38 16.38 14.28 2.79
CA LYS A 38 15.87 14.96 3.99
C LYS A 38 14.85 16.03 3.63
N ARG A 39 15.07 16.79 2.56
CA ARG A 39 14.11 17.80 2.08
C ARG A 39 12.78 17.20 1.65
N HIS A 40 12.79 16.01 1.04
CA HIS A 40 11.61 15.36 0.48
C HIS A 40 11.11 14.18 1.33
N ARG A 41 11.49 14.12 2.61
CA ARG A 41 11.22 13.00 3.52
C ARG A 41 9.76 12.58 3.58
N SER A 42 8.83 13.54 3.53
CA SER A 42 7.37 13.29 3.62
C SER A 42 6.79 12.50 2.45
N ILE A 43 7.52 12.36 1.34
CA ILE A 43 7.07 11.63 0.15
C ILE A 43 7.45 10.15 0.24
N PHE A 44 8.46 9.81 1.05
CA PHE A 44 8.99 8.45 1.15
C PHE A 44 8.26 7.66 2.23
N LEU A 45 7.93 6.41 1.90
CA LEU A 45 7.37 5.45 2.84
C LEU A 45 8.49 4.85 3.69
N GLY A 46 8.28 4.81 5.02
CA GLY A 46 9.26 4.25 5.95
C GLY A 46 9.24 2.73 6.08
N ASP A 47 8.16 2.07 5.65
CA ASP A 47 8.03 0.62 5.63
C ASP A 47 7.65 0.13 4.23
N VAL A 48 8.17 -1.03 3.83
CA VAL A 48 7.87 -1.67 2.54
C VAL A 48 6.40 -2.10 2.41
N ASN A 49 5.72 -2.28 3.54
CA ASN A 49 4.32 -2.64 3.65
C ASN A 49 3.41 -1.45 3.99
N ALA A 50 3.96 -0.24 4.15
CA ALA A 50 3.14 0.95 4.34
C ALA A 50 2.34 1.22 3.05
N ALA A 51 1.04 1.43 3.19
CA ALA A 51 0.22 1.92 2.10
C ALA A 51 0.50 3.41 1.86
N PRO A 52 0.51 3.89 0.60
CA PRO A 52 0.55 5.31 0.35
C PRO A 52 -0.71 5.98 0.88
N ALA A 53 -0.59 7.26 1.23
CA ALA A 53 -1.76 8.07 1.57
C ALA A 53 -2.78 8.05 0.41
N PRO A 54 -4.10 8.00 0.72
CA PRO A 54 -5.14 8.06 -0.29
C PRO A 54 -5.00 9.29 -1.18
N ALA A 55 -5.26 9.13 -2.48
CA ALA A 55 -5.24 10.25 -3.42
C ALA A 55 -6.38 11.24 -3.10
N LYS A 56 -6.02 12.45 -2.69
CA LYS A 56 -7.00 13.49 -2.33
C LYS A 56 -7.67 14.05 -3.59
N GLY A 57 -9.00 14.04 -3.63
CA GLY A 57 -9.80 14.74 -4.64
C GLY A 57 -10.04 13.99 -5.95
N VAL A 58 -9.70 12.71 -6.05
CA VAL A 58 -9.96 11.87 -7.23
C VAL A 58 -10.76 10.63 -6.83
N VAL A 59 -11.80 10.32 -7.59
CA VAL A 59 -12.61 9.10 -7.43
C VAL A 59 -12.38 8.23 -8.67
N CYS A 60 -12.22 6.92 -8.46
CA CYS A 60 -12.11 5.93 -9.54
C CYS A 60 -13.47 5.26 -9.72
N ASP A 61 -14.26 5.74 -10.68
CA ASP A 61 -15.55 5.14 -11.02
C ASP A 61 -15.37 3.93 -11.94
N ILE A 62 -15.95 2.80 -11.57
CA ILE A 62 -15.97 1.57 -12.36
C ILE A 62 -17.34 1.46 -13.02
N ASP A 63 -17.41 1.72 -14.33
CA ASP A 63 -18.63 1.54 -15.12
C ASP A 63 -18.85 0.06 -15.46
N VAL A 64 -19.95 -0.51 -14.96
CA VAL A 64 -20.37 -1.90 -15.20
C VAL A 64 -21.45 -2.02 -16.27
N GLY A 65 -21.97 -0.91 -16.80
CA GLY A 65 -23.09 -0.87 -17.73
C GLY A 65 -24.30 -1.67 -17.25
N GLU A 66 -24.83 -2.55 -18.12
CA GLU A 66 -25.99 -3.40 -17.85
C GLU A 66 -25.63 -4.78 -17.27
N ALA A 67 -24.39 -4.97 -16.81
CA ALA A 67 -23.94 -6.24 -16.27
C ALA A 67 -24.66 -6.56 -14.94
N LYS A 68 -25.09 -7.82 -14.78
CA LYS A 68 -25.69 -8.29 -13.53
C LYS A 68 -24.61 -8.58 -12.48
N PRO A 69 -24.90 -8.37 -11.19
CA PRO A 69 -23.97 -8.69 -10.11
C PRO A 69 -23.49 -10.14 -10.13
N VAL A 70 -22.20 -10.32 -9.87
CA VAL A 70 -21.56 -11.61 -9.68
C VAL A 70 -21.03 -11.69 -8.25
N ALA A 71 -21.46 -12.72 -7.52
CA ALA A 71 -21.03 -12.98 -6.17
C ALA A 71 -20.32 -14.34 -6.07
N PHE A 72 -19.01 -14.30 -5.87
CA PHE A 72 -18.21 -15.47 -5.56
C PHE A 72 -18.15 -15.71 -4.05
N ARG A 73 -18.18 -16.99 -3.65
CA ARG A 73 -18.00 -17.38 -2.26
C ARG A 73 -16.56 -17.12 -1.81
N ALA A 74 -16.41 -16.68 -0.56
CA ALA A 74 -15.10 -16.58 0.07
C ALA A 74 -14.38 -17.95 0.07
N ARG A 75 -13.09 -17.94 -0.25
CA ARG A 75 -12.25 -19.14 -0.11
C ARG A 75 -11.91 -19.33 1.37
N HIS A 76 -11.85 -20.58 1.81
CA HIS A 76 -11.43 -20.89 3.17
C HIS A 76 -10.00 -20.37 3.39
N CYS A 77 -9.86 -19.47 4.37
CA CYS A 77 -8.60 -18.86 4.72
C CYS A 77 -8.40 -18.95 6.23
N ARG A 78 -7.20 -19.37 6.66
CA ARG A 78 -6.88 -19.53 8.09
C ARG A 78 -6.49 -18.23 8.78
N THR A 79 -6.14 -17.19 8.01
CA THR A 79 -5.65 -15.91 8.51
C THR A 79 -6.26 -14.81 7.66
N PHE A 80 -7.05 -13.94 8.28
CA PHE A 80 -7.58 -12.75 7.62
C PHE A 80 -6.58 -11.61 7.83
N LEU A 81 -6.12 -10.99 6.74
CA LEU A 81 -5.15 -9.88 6.75
C LEU A 81 -5.84 -8.52 6.54
N GLY A 82 -7.17 -8.44 6.76
CA GLY A 82 -7.95 -7.25 6.45
C GLY A 82 -8.14 -6.29 7.63
N GLU A 83 -7.77 -6.67 8.86
CA GLU A 83 -7.92 -5.79 10.04
C GLU A 83 -7.05 -4.53 9.90
N ASP A 84 -5.76 -4.69 9.56
CA ASP A 84 -4.85 -3.55 9.33
C ASP A 84 -5.36 -2.60 8.21
N LEU A 85 -6.00 -3.15 7.18
CA LEU A 85 -6.55 -2.36 6.07
C LEU A 85 -7.83 -1.62 6.47
N LEU A 86 -8.63 -2.22 7.36
CA LEU A 86 -9.82 -1.62 7.94
C LEU A 86 -9.43 -0.48 8.90
N GLU A 87 -8.43 -0.70 9.74
CA GLU A 87 -7.85 0.31 10.63
C GLU A 87 -7.24 1.47 9.84
N ALA A 88 -6.57 1.17 8.72
CA ALA A 88 -6.03 2.18 7.80
C ALA A 88 -7.10 2.93 6.99
N GLY A 89 -8.38 2.54 7.07
CA GLY A 89 -9.47 3.16 6.30
C GLY A 89 -9.37 2.93 4.79
N LEU A 90 -8.61 1.92 4.34
CA LEU A 90 -8.46 1.58 2.92
C LEU A 90 -9.61 0.70 2.40
N ILE A 91 -10.29 0.00 3.32
CA ILE A 91 -11.48 -0.80 3.04
C ILE A 91 -12.54 -0.52 4.11
N GLU A 92 -13.79 -0.87 3.82
CA GLU A 92 -14.90 -0.76 4.74
C GLU A 92 -15.82 -1.99 4.65
N HIS A 93 -16.69 -2.18 5.63
CA HIS A 93 -17.74 -3.19 5.55
C HIS A 93 -18.75 -2.83 4.46
N SER A 94 -19.18 -3.83 3.69
CA SER A 94 -20.10 -3.66 2.58
C SER A 94 -21.12 -4.81 2.51
N GLU A 95 -22.35 -4.47 2.13
CA GLU A 95 -23.42 -5.42 1.80
C GLU A 95 -23.65 -5.50 0.27
N SER A 96 -22.57 -5.41 -0.51
CA SER A 96 -22.62 -5.44 -1.98
C SER A 96 -23.19 -6.76 -2.53
N GLU A 97 -23.99 -6.66 -3.60
CA GLU A 97 -24.41 -7.81 -4.42
C GLU A 97 -23.25 -8.37 -5.27
N TRP A 98 -22.14 -7.63 -5.39
CA TRP A 98 -20.91 -8.04 -6.06
C TRP A 98 -19.89 -8.54 -5.03
N SER A 99 -19.29 -9.70 -5.28
CA SER A 99 -18.20 -10.20 -4.44
C SER A 99 -17.16 -10.97 -5.24
N SER A 100 -15.90 -10.61 -5.04
CA SER A 100 -14.73 -11.31 -5.59
C SER A 100 -13.97 -12.01 -4.46
N PRO A 101 -13.44 -13.23 -4.68
CA PRO A 101 -12.80 -13.97 -3.61
C PRO A 101 -11.40 -13.41 -3.34
N ILE A 102 -11.05 -13.33 -2.06
CA ILE A 102 -9.70 -13.00 -1.63
C ILE A 102 -8.79 -14.23 -1.81
N VAL A 103 -7.59 -14.00 -2.34
CA VAL A 103 -6.53 -14.98 -2.57
C VAL A 103 -5.30 -14.59 -1.77
N ILE A 104 -4.77 -15.54 -1.01
CA ILE A 104 -3.49 -15.36 -0.33
C ILE A 104 -2.36 -15.94 -1.18
N VAL A 105 -1.40 -15.09 -1.52
CA VAL A 105 -0.21 -15.47 -2.29
C VAL A 105 1.01 -15.43 -1.38
N LEU A 106 1.66 -16.59 -1.21
CA LEU A 106 2.93 -16.68 -0.53
C LEU A 106 4.06 -16.20 -1.46
N LYS A 107 4.85 -15.25 -0.98
CA LYS A 107 6.07 -14.74 -1.62
C LYS A 107 7.30 -15.32 -0.92
N LYS A 108 8.50 -15.00 -1.44
CA LYS A 108 9.84 -15.52 -1.05
C LYS A 108 9.83 -16.48 0.15
N LYS A 109 9.82 -17.80 -0.13
CA LYS A 109 9.90 -18.90 0.85
C LYS A 109 8.84 -18.86 1.98
N GLY A 110 7.67 -18.28 1.75
CA GLY A 110 6.59 -18.19 2.74
C GLY A 110 6.78 -17.11 3.80
N ILE A 111 7.85 -16.30 3.70
CA ILE A 111 8.13 -15.21 4.64
C ILE A 111 7.16 -14.05 4.46
N TYR A 112 6.82 -13.77 3.20
CA TYR A 112 5.95 -12.64 2.84
C TYR A 112 4.63 -13.18 2.33
N ILE A 113 3.54 -12.58 2.79
CA ILE A 113 2.19 -12.93 2.36
C ILE A 113 1.60 -11.71 1.66
N ARG A 114 0.91 -11.92 0.54
CA ARG A 114 0.14 -10.88 -0.14
C ARG A 114 -1.32 -11.28 -0.25
N MET A 115 -2.19 -10.36 0.12
CA MET A 115 -3.61 -10.44 -0.16
C MET A 115 -3.86 -9.94 -1.59
N CYS A 116 -4.61 -10.70 -2.37
CA CYS A 116 -5.02 -10.35 -3.73
C CYS A 116 -6.53 -10.51 -3.86
N ILE A 117 -7.19 -9.63 -4.60
CA ILE A 117 -8.60 -9.77 -4.96
C ILE A 117 -8.65 -10.28 -6.39
N ASP A 118 -9.37 -11.38 -6.61
CA ASP A 118 -9.56 -12.02 -7.92
C ASP A 118 -10.81 -11.40 -8.57
N TYR A 119 -10.66 -10.18 -9.09
CA TYR A 119 -11.72 -9.41 -9.74
C TYR A 119 -12.23 -10.07 -11.01
#